data_AF-A0A973NND4-F1
#
_entry.id   AF-A0A973NND4-F1
#
_cell.length_a   1.000
_cell.length_b   1.000
_cell.length_c   1.000
_cell.angle_alpha   90.00
_cell.angle_beta   90.00
_cell.angle_gamma   90.00
#
_symmetry.space_group_name_H-M   'P 1'
#
loop_
_entity.id
_entity.type
_entity.pdbx_description
1 polymer ?
#
loop_
_entity_poly.entity_id
_entity_poly.type
_entity_poly.pdbx_seq_one_letter_code
_entity_poly.pdbx_strand_id
1 'polypeptide(L)' 'MFARYSTGALIELAAAVAIFVAGVWLYRRRDKSDTYGSQGAVILFVVAAIMGIHAIGALNYHPSAAEAEYLQEHSR' A
#
# COMPACT_ATOMS: atom_id res chain seq x y z
N MET A 1 19.07 -12.77 2.01
CA MET A 1 18.80 -11.63 2.93
C MET A 1 17.33 -11.70 3.30
N PHE A 2 16.99 -12.18 4.50
CA PHE A 2 15.60 -12.26 4.93
C PHE A 2 15.11 -10.85 5.26
N ALA A 3 14.05 -10.38 4.60
CA ALA A 3 13.42 -9.11 4.92
C ALA A 3 13.01 -9.12 6.40
N ARG A 4 13.57 -8.22 7.20
CA ARG A 4 13.14 -8.05 8.59
C ARG A 4 11.80 -7.33 8.58
N TYR A 5 10.71 -8.09 8.50
CA TYR A 5 9.37 -7.54 8.59
C TYR A 5 9.17 -6.90 9.97
N SER A 6 8.91 -5.60 10.01
CA SER A 6 8.58 -4.91 11.26
C SER A 6 7.15 -5.28 11.68
N THR A 7 6.86 -5.23 12.98
CA THR A 7 5.48 -5.45 13.47
C THR A 7 4.51 -4.46 12.83
N GLY A 8 4.94 -3.21 12.59
CA GLY A 8 4.15 -2.21 11.88
C GLY A 8 3.82 -2.62 10.45
N ALA A 9 4.82 -3.08 9.68
CA ALA A 9 4.62 -3.55 8.31
C ALA A 9 3.65 -4.74 8.23
N LEU A 10 3.71 -5.66 9.21
CA LEU A 10 2.76 -6.77 9.28
C LEU A 10 1.32 -6.31 9.56
N ILE A 11 1.14 -5.31 10.43
CA ILE A 11 -0.16 -4.71 10.72
C ILE A 11 -0.71 -3.99 9.48
N GLU A 12 0.11 -3.20 8.79
CA GLU A 12 -0.27 -2.50 7.56
C GLU A 12 -0.66 -3.50 6.46
N LEU A 13 0.09 -4.58 6.30
CA LEU A 13 -0.22 -5.64 5.34
C LEU A 13 -1.55 -6.33 5.70
N ALA A 14 -1.77 -6.65 6.97
CA ALA A 14 -3.03 -7.25 7.42
C ALA A 14 -4.22 -6.31 7.17
N ALA A 15 -4.06 -5.00 7.43
CA ALA A 15 -5.07 -4.00 7.14
C ALA A 15 -5.35 -3.88 5.64
N ALA A 16 -4.30 -3.88 4.79
CA ALA A 16 -4.44 -3.86 3.34
C ALA A 16 -5.25 -5.06 2.83
N VAL A 17 -4.98 -6.27 3.34
CA VAL A 17 -5.74 -7.48 3.02
C VAL A 17 -7.19 -7.37 3.47
N ALA A 18 -7.44 -6.90 4.69
CA ALA A 18 -8.80 -6.73 5.21
C ALA A 18 -9.63 -5.74 4.36
N ILE A 19 -9.04 -4.61 3.98
CA ILE A 19 -9.67 -3.60 3.11
C ILE A 19 -9.93 -4.18 1.71
N PHE A 20 -8.98 -4.94 1.16
CA PHE A 20 -9.18 -5.60 -0.13
C PHE A 20 -10.36 -6.56 -0.10
N VAL A 21 -10.44 -7.41 0.93
CA VAL A 21 -11.56 -8.36 1.12
C VAL A 21 -12.89 -7.61 1.28
N ALA A 22 -12.91 -6.50 2.03
CA ALA A 22 -14.09 -5.65 2.15
C ALA A 22 -14.51 -5.05 0.81
N GLY A 23 -13.55 -4.60 -0.01
CA GLY A 23 -13.78 -4.16 -1.38
C GLY A 23 -14.39 -5.25 -2.26
N VAL A 24 -13.86 -6.48 -2.19
CA VAL A 24 -14.41 -7.63 -2.93
C VAL A 24 -15.84 -7.92 -2.49
N TRP A 25 -16.11 -7.91 -1.18
CA TRP A 25 -17.45 -8.14 -0.66
C TRP A 25 -18.45 -7.08 -1.14
N LEU A 26 -18.07 -5.79 -1.07
CA LEU A 26 -18.89 -4.68 -1.53
C LEU A 26 -19.14 -4.75 -3.05
N TYR A 27 -18.10 -5.05 -3.83
CA TYR A 27 -18.21 -5.25 -5.27
C TYR A 27 -19.19 -6.36 -5.63
N ARG A 28 -19.14 -7.48 -4.89
CA ARG A 28 -20.05 -8.63 -5.07
C ARG A 28 -21.49 -8.32 -4.65
N ARG A 29 -21.68 -7.45 -3.65
CA ARG A 29 -23.01 -7.06 -3.14
C ARG A 29 -23.65 -5.94 -3.95
N ARG A 30 -23.00 -5.43 -5.02
CA ARG A 30 -23.54 -4.33 -5.82
C ARG A 30 -24.92 -4.67 -6.39
N ASP A 31 -25.80 -3.67 -6.40
CA ASP A 31 -27.10 -3.81 -7.03
C ASP A 31 -26.94 -3.80 -8.56
N LYS A 32 -27.81 -4.51 -9.28
CA LYS A 32 -27.74 -4.60 -10.75
C LYS A 32 -28.17 -3.31 -11.45
N SER A 33 -28.83 -2.41 -10.72
CA SER A 33 -29.24 -1.08 -11.17
C SER A 33 -28.09 -0.06 -11.21
N ASP A 34 -26.92 -0.36 -10.61
CA ASP A 34 -25.76 0.52 -10.65
C ASP A 34 -25.11 0.54 -12.04
N THR A 35 -25.44 1.56 -12.83
CA THR A 35 -24.93 1.76 -14.20
C THR A 35 -23.41 1.96 -14.25
N TYR A 36 -22.80 2.52 -13.19
CA TYR A 36 -21.36 2.78 -13.10
C TYR A 36 -20.57 1.75 -12.26
N GLY A 37 -21.24 0.72 -11.72
CA GLY A 37 -20.65 -0.23 -10.77
C GLY A 37 -20.39 0.37 -9.38
N SER A 38 -19.75 -0.40 -8.50
CA SER A 38 -19.51 0.02 -7.11
C SER A 38 -18.28 0.93 -7.00
N GLN A 39 -18.47 2.25 -7.12
CA GLN A 39 -17.38 3.24 -6.94
C GLN A 39 -16.69 3.10 -5.58
N GLY A 40 -17.46 2.82 -4.52
CA GLY A 40 -16.91 2.55 -3.19
C GLY A 40 -15.95 1.36 -3.18
N ALA A 41 -16.28 0.28 -3.89
CA ALA A 41 -15.39 -0.88 -3.98
C ALA A 41 -14.08 -0.55 -4.73
N VAL A 42 -14.17 0.25 -5.80
CA VAL A 42 -12.98 0.70 -6.55
C VAL A 42 -12.05 1.50 -5.64
N ILE A 43 -12.58 2.43 -4.84
CA ILE A 43 -11.78 3.20 -3.88
C ILE A 43 -11.11 2.26 -2.87
N LEU A 44 -11.83 1.28 -2.33
CA LEU A 44 -11.25 0.30 -1.40
C LEU A 44 -10.13 -0.51 -2.05
N PHE A 45 -10.24 -0.87 -3.32
CA PHE A 45 -9.16 -1.55 -4.05
C PHE A 45 -7.93 -0.66 -4.23
N VAL A 46 -8.11 0.62 -4.57
CA VAL A 46 -7.00 1.57 -4.70
C VAL A 46 -6.29 1.77 -3.36
N VAL A 47 -7.05 1.97 -2.27
CA VAL A 47 -6.49 2.11 -0.92
C VAL A 47 -5.74 0.85 -0.51
N ALA A 48 -6.32 -0.34 -0.71
CA ALA A 48 -5.65 -1.60 -0.40
C ALA A 48 -4.35 -1.79 -1.20
N ALA A 49 -4.33 -1.41 -2.48
CA ALA A 49 -3.12 -1.48 -3.30
C ALA A 49 -2.01 -0.56 -2.79
N ILE A 50 -2.33 0.70 -2.49
CA ILE A 50 -1.36 1.68 -1.96
C ILE A 50 -0.82 1.19 -0.61
N MET A 51 -1.70 0.73 0.29
CA MET A 51 -1.28 0.21 1.59
C MET A 51 -0.40 -1.04 1.46
N GLY A 52 -0.71 -1.94 0.53
CA GLY A 52 0.11 -3.12 0.27
C GLY A 52 1.53 -2.75 -0.21
N ILE A 53 1.64 -1.79 -1.13
CA ILE A 53 2.92 -1.27 -1.63
C ILE A 53 3.70 -0.57 -0.50
N HIS A 54 3.01 0.18 0.35
CA HIS A 54 3.60 0.82 1.52
C HIS A 54 4.16 -0.22 2.51
N ALA A 55 3.35 -1.24 2.85
CA ALA A 55 3.71 -2.26 3.84
C ALA A 55 4.96 -3.08 3.43
N ILE A 56 5.17 -3.28 2.13
CA ILE A 56 6.38 -3.96 1.62
C ILE A 56 7.61 -3.04 1.51
N GLY A 57 7.47 -1.76 1.87
CA GLY A 57 8.55 -0.77 1.84
C GLY A 57 8.92 -0.27 0.45
N ALA A 58 8.08 -0.52 -0.56
CA ALA A 58 8.34 -0.07 -1.94
C ALA A 58 8.22 1.46 -2.10
N LEU A 59 7.66 2.16 -1.09
CA LEU A 59 7.60 3.62 -1.02
C LEU A 59 8.71 4.23 -0.16
N ASN A 60 9.63 3.42 0.37
CA ASN A 60 10.73 3.94 1.19
C ASN A 60 11.65 4.83 0.35
N TYR A 61 12.12 5.93 0.94
CA TYR A 61 13.10 6.79 0.30
C TYR A 61 14.42 6.04 0.11
N HIS A 62 14.89 6.03 -1.13
CA HIS A 62 16.20 5.52 -1.49
C HIS A 62 16.97 6.69 -2.13
N PRO A 63 17.99 7.25 -1.44
CA PRO A 63 18.78 8.33 -2.01
C PRO A 63 19.46 7.86 -3.28
N SER A 64 19.52 8.75 -4.27
CA SER A 64 20.37 8.54 -5.44
C SER A 64 21.84 8.53 -5.04
N ALA A 65 22.71 7.98 -5.90
CA ALA A 65 24.16 7.91 -5.62
C ALA A 65 24.75 9.31 -5.34
N ALA A 66 24.35 10.31 -6.12
CA ALA A 66 24.79 11.69 -5.93
C ALA A 66 24.31 12.30 -4.60
N GLU A 67 23.07 12.00 -4.18
CA GLU A 67 22.55 12.45 -2.88
C GLU A 67 23.27 11.77 -1.72
N ALA A 68 23.61 10.49 -1.85
CA ALA A 68 24.33 9.73 -0.82
C ALA A 68 25.74 10.30 -0.60
N GLU A 69 26.46 10.64 -1.67
CA GLU A 69 27.79 11.30 -1.60
C GLU A 69 27.69 12.67 -0.93
N TYR A 70 26.73 13.50 -1.36
CA TYR A 70 26.50 14.82 -0.75
C TYR A 70 26.23 14.74 0.75
N LEU A 71 25.35 13.82 1.17
CA LEU A 71 25.02 13.59 2.59
C LEU A 71 26.22 13.09 3.40
N GLN A 72 27.10 12.28 2.81
CA GLN A 72 28.31 11.77 3.48
C GLN A 72 29.37 12.86 3.68
N GLU A 73 29.53 13.77 2.73
CA GLU A 73 30.46 14.90 2.84
C GLU A 73 30.02 15.92 3.91
N HIS A 74 28.72 16.20 4.01
CA HIS A 74 28.18 17.22 4.93
C HIS A 74 27.82 16.70 6.33
N SER A 75 27.97 15.40 6.59
CA SER A 75 27.74 14.78 7.90
C SER A 75 29.01 14.57 8.73
N ARG A 76 30.18 15.00 8.22
CA ARG A 76 31.47 15.00 8.93
C ARG A 76 31.78 16.36 9.53
#